data_AF-A0A520HX95-F1
#
_entry.id   AF-A0A520HX95-F1
#
_cell.length_a   1.000
_cell.length_b   1.000
_cell.length_c   1.000
_cell.angle_alpha   90.00
_cell.angle_beta   90.00
_cell.angle_gamma   90.00
#
_symmetry.space_group_name_H-M   'P 1'
#
loop_
_entity.id
_entity.type
_entity.pdbx_description
1 polymer ?
#
loop_
_entity_poly.entity_id
_entity_poly.type
_entity_poly.pdbx_seq_one_letter_code
_entity_poly.pdbx_strand_id
1 'polypeptide(L)'
;MRSVTVLGATGSVGTSTLDLVERAPDRFRVKALTANCDVAKLAAAARRTQAELAVVADEACLPALRDALAGTATRVAGGRQALIEAAASGADWTMGAIVGCAGLEPIMAAVGQGGTVVLANKEP
;
A
#
# COMPACT_ATOMS: atom_id res chain seq x y z
N MET A 1 3.50 -18.62 0.75
CA MET A 1 2.67 -17.43 0.46
C MET A 1 3.56 -16.20 0.52
N ARG A 2 3.63 -15.39 -0.54
CA ARG A 2 4.47 -14.18 -0.62
C ARG A 2 3.72 -12.98 -0.07
N SER A 3 4.38 -12.15 0.72
CA SER A 3 3.87 -10.89 1.22
C SER A 3 4.08 -9.77 0.21
N VAL A 4 3.05 -8.93 0.04
CA VAL A 4 3.05 -7.84 -0.93
C VAL A 4 2.68 -6.52 -0.25
N THR A 5 3.46 -5.48 -0.52
CA THR A 5 3.11 -4.09 -0.23
C THR A 5 2.84 -3.34 -1.54
N VAL A 6 1.74 -2.60 -1.61
CA VAL A 6 1.39 -1.80 -2.79
C VAL A 6 1.36 -0.32 -2.42
N LEU A 7 2.36 0.42 -2.90
CA LEU A 7 2.48 1.85 -2.73
C LEU A 7 1.71 2.55 -3.85
N GLY A 8 0.62 3.26 -3.54
CA GLY A 8 -0.27 3.84 -4.56
C GLY A 8 -1.35 2.85 -5.06
N ALA A 9 -1.95 2.11 -4.13
CA ALA A 9 -2.96 1.08 -4.36
C ALA A 9 -4.22 1.57 -5.12
N THR A 10 -4.57 2.85 -5.00
CA THR A 10 -5.78 3.42 -5.63
C THR A 10 -5.56 4.01 -7.02
N GLY A 11 -4.30 4.03 -7.48
CA GLY A 11 -3.95 4.40 -8.86
C GLY A 11 -4.24 3.27 -9.85
N SER A 12 -4.07 3.55 -11.15
CA SER A 12 -4.30 2.57 -12.23
C SER A 12 -3.46 1.30 -12.06
N VAL A 13 -2.15 1.46 -11.83
CA VAL A 13 -1.24 0.33 -11.63
C VAL A 13 -1.52 -0.38 -10.31
N GLY A 14 -1.78 0.35 -9.23
CA GLY A 14 -2.11 -0.23 -7.93
C GLY A 14 -3.36 -1.10 -8.01
N THR A 15 -4.43 -0.60 -8.62
CA THR A 15 -5.69 -1.34 -8.81
C THR A 15 -5.47 -2.59 -9.67
N SER A 16 -4.76 -2.45 -10.79
CA SER A 16 -4.42 -3.59 -11.67
C SER A 16 -3.57 -4.65 -10.95
N THR A 17 -2.67 -4.22 -10.06
CA THR A 17 -1.86 -5.12 -9.23
C THR A 17 -2.74 -5.89 -8.25
N LEU A 18 -3.68 -5.20 -7.59
CA LEU A 18 -4.59 -5.82 -6.64
C LEU A 18 -5.54 -6.81 -7.32
N ASP A 19 -6.04 -6.50 -8.52
CA ASP A 19 -6.88 -7.42 -9.30
C ASP A 19 -6.18 -8.75 -9.58
N LEU A 20 -4.85 -8.75 -9.77
CA LEU A 20 -4.05 -9.96 -9.97
C LEU A 20 -3.78 -10.69 -8.64
N VAL A 21 -3.53 -9.95 -7.57
CA VAL A 21 -3.32 -10.51 -6.22
C VAL A 21 -4.58 -11.21 -5.72
N GLU A 22 -5.75 -10.59 -5.90
CA GLU A 22 -7.06 -11.12 -5.48
C GLU A 22 -7.43 -12.43 -6.21
N ARG A 23 -6.92 -12.64 -7.44
CA ARG A 23 -7.12 -13.89 -8.20
C ARG A 23 -6.26 -15.05 -7.72
N ALA A 24 -5.30 -14.81 -6.83
CA ALA A 24 -4.36 -15.82 -6.34
C ALA A 24 -4.14 -15.72 -4.81
N PRO A 25 -5.21 -15.84 -4.00
CA PRO A 25 -5.15 -15.64 -2.54
C PRO A 25 -4.22 -16.64 -1.83
N ASP A 26 -4.07 -17.86 -2.34
CA ASP A 26 -3.16 -18.86 -1.75
C ASP A 26 -1.66 -18.54 -2.00
N ARG A 27 -1.39 -17.66 -2.97
CA ARG A 27 -0.02 -17.28 -3.36
C ARG A 27 0.42 -15.99 -2.72
N PHE A 28 -0.49 -15.06 -2.45
CA PHE A 28 -0.18 -13.72 -2.01
C PHE A 28 -0.99 -13.32 -0.77
N ARG A 29 -0.32 -12.62 0.15
CA ARG A 29 -0.96 -11.90 1.25
C ARG A 29 -0.60 -10.42 1.18
N VAL A 30 -1.56 -9.55 1.45
CA VAL A 30 -1.35 -8.10 1.40
C VAL A 30 -0.92 -7.60 2.77
N LYS A 31 0.32 -7.11 2.84
CA LYS A 31 0.91 -6.58 4.07
C LYS A 31 0.57 -5.11 4.27
N ALA A 32 0.74 -4.29 3.24
CA ALA A 32 0.38 -2.88 3.31
C ALA A 32 -0.18 -2.35 1.99
N LEU A 33 -1.19 -1.50 2.08
CA LEU A 33 -1.73 -0.72 0.97
C LEU A 33 -1.63 0.76 1.30
N THR A 34 -1.24 1.58 0.32
CA THR A 34 -1.12 3.02 0.53
C THR A 34 -1.82 3.82 -0.55
N ALA A 35 -2.35 4.99 -0.20
CA ALA A 35 -2.94 5.95 -1.13
C ALA A 35 -2.64 7.38 -0.68
N ASN A 36 -2.89 8.38 -1.52
CA ASN A 36 -2.79 9.78 -1.09
C ASN A 36 -3.97 10.15 -0.17
N CYS A 37 -5.16 10.28 -0.75
CA CYS A 37 -6.39 10.70 -0.07
C CYS A 37 -7.67 9.93 -0.49
N ASP A 38 -7.58 8.98 -1.42
CA ASP A 38 -8.75 8.20 -1.90
C ASP A 38 -9.13 7.11 -0.88
N VAL A 39 -9.74 7.54 0.22
CA VAL A 39 -10.11 6.70 1.37
C VAL A 39 -11.09 5.60 0.96
N ALA A 40 -12.08 5.93 0.13
CA ALA A 40 -13.12 4.97 -0.26
C ALA A 40 -12.52 3.78 -1.01
N LYS A 41 -11.68 4.02 -2.01
CA LYS A 41 -11.03 2.93 -2.75
C LYS A 41 -10.03 2.18 -1.88
N LEU A 42 -9.25 2.89 -1.06
CA LEU A 42 -8.26 2.25 -0.18
C LEU A 42 -8.94 1.31 0.83
N ALA A 43 -10.01 1.77 1.49
CA ALA A 43 -10.75 0.96 2.46
C ALA A 43 -11.41 -0.26 1.80
N ALA A 44 -12.00 -0.09 0.60
CA ALA A 44 -12.56 -1.19 -0.16
C ALA A 44 -11.50 -2.23 -0.52
N ALA A 45 -10.34 -1.79 -1.03
CA ALA A 45 -9.21 -2.67 -1.35
C ALA A 45 -8.67 -3.40 -0.11
N ALA A 46 -8.49 -2.69 1.00
CA ALA A 46 -8.01 -3.29 2.24
C ALA A 46 -8.97 -4.35 2.79
N ARG A 47 -10.28 -4.13 2.69
CA ARG A 47 -11.30 -5.11 3.09
C ARG A 47 -11.27 -6.36 2.21
N ARG A 48 -11.22 -6.22 0.88
CA ARG A 48 -11.21 -7.36 -0.06
C ARG A 48 -9.95 -8.20 0.06
N THR A 49 -8.81 -7.55 0.30
CA THR A 49 -7.50 -8.22 0.39
C THR A 49 -7.10 -8.61 1.80
N GLN A 50 -7.93 -8.26 2.80
CA GLN A 50 -7.63 -8.40 4.23
C GLN A 50 -6.24 -7.85 4.59
N ALA A 51 -5.92 -6.67 4.05
CA ALA A 51 -4.61 -6.05 4.24
C ALA A 51 -4.29 -5.85 5.74
N GLU A 52 -3.04 -6.12 6.13
CA GLU A 52 -2.61 -5.94 7.53
C GLU A 52 -2.49 -4.45 7.92
N LEU A 53 -2.18 -3.58 6.95
CA LEU A 53 -2.00 -2.14 7.12
C LEU A 53 -2.57 -1.35 5.92
N ALA A 54 -3.30 -0.27 6.20
CA ALA A 54 -3.71 0.72 5.21
C ALA A 54 -3.18 2.10 5.61
N VAL A 55 -2.56 2.82 4.66
CA VAL A 55 -1.95 4.14 4.92
C VAL A 55 -2.43 5.19 3.93
N VAL A 56 -2.82 6.35 4.45
CA VAL A 56 -3.02 7.58 3.66
C VAL A 56 -1.81 8.49 3.80
N ALA A 57 -1.29 9.02 2.70
CA ALA A 57 -0.19 9.98 2.75
C ALA A 57 -0.64 11.33 3.32
N ASP A 58 -1.89 11.73 3.05
CA ASP A 58 -2.52 12.91 3.62
C ASP A 58 -3.13 12.57 5.00
N GLU A 59 -2.55 13.13 6.07
CA GLU A 59 -3.02 12.92 7.45
C GLU A 59 -4.44 13.43 7.68
N ALA A 60 -4.90 14.42 6.91
CA ALA A 60 -6.28 14.91 7.01
C ALA A 60 -7.31 13.83 6.67
N CYS A 61 -6.93 12.83 5.87
CA CYS A 61 -7.79 11.73 5.46
C CYS A 61 -7.81 10.56 6.48
N LEU A 62 -6.94 10.59 7.48
CA LEU A 62 -6.77 9.50 8.44
C LEU A 62 -8.04 9.20 9.27
N PRO A 63 -8.79 10.19 9.79
CA PRO A 63 -10.03 9.91 10.52
C PRO A 63 -11.04 9.14 9.67
N ALA A 64 -11.26 9.59 8.42
CA ALA A 64 -12.18 8.93 7.51
C ALA A 64 -11.75 7.49 7.17
N LEU A 65 -10.44 7.24 7.02
CA LEU A 65 -9.93 5.88 6.78
C LEU A 65 -10.13 4.96 8.00
N ARG A 66 -9.92 5.47 9.20
CA ARG A 66 -10.18 4.73 10.44
C ARG A 66 -11.64 4.35 10.56
N ASP A 67 -12.55 5.27 10.30
CA ASP A 67 -13.99 5.01 10.33
C ASP A 67 -14.38 3.99 9.25
N ALA A 68 -13.87 4.14 8.04
CA ALA A 68 -14.15 3.23 6.92
C ALA A 68 -13.61 1.80 7.14
N LEU A 69 -12.60 1.61 7.98
CA LEU A 69 -12.01 0.32 8.34
C LEU A 69 -12.35 -0.14 9.76
N ALA A 70 -13.25 0.57 10.45
CA ALA A 70 -13.75 0.13 11.74
C ALA A 70 -14.34 -1.30 11.64
N GLY A 71 -14.01 -2.13 12.63
CA GLY A 71 -14.42 -3.53 12.70
C GLY A 71 -13.60 -4.51 11.85
N THR A 72 -12.55 -4.07 11.14
CA THR A 72 -11.59 -4.98 10.51
C THR A 72 -10.34 -5.16 11.38
N ALA A 73 -9.51 -6.15 11.04
CA ALA A 73 -8.19 -6.34 11.64
C ALA A 73 -7.10 -5.44 11.00
N THR A 74 -7.46 -4.64 9.99
CA THR A 74 -6.51 -3.79 9.25
C THR A 74 -6.10 -2.62 10.13
N ARG A 75 -4.80 -2.48 10.38
CA ARG A 75 -4.25 -1.31 11.05
C ARG A 75 -4.31 -0.11 10.12
N VAL A 76 -4.52 1.08 10.69
CA VAL A 76 -4.63 2.32 9.91
C VAL A 76 -3.61 3.33 10.40
N ALA A 77 -2.82 3.86 9.48
CA ALA A 77 -1.85 4.93 9.75
C ALA A 77 -1.97 6.04 8.70
N GLY A 78 -1.39 7.21 8.98
CA GLY A 78 -1.45 8.36 8.09
C GLY A 78 -0.17 9.17 8.13
N GLY A 79 0.08 9.90 7.05
CA GLY A 79 1.21 10.79 6.91
C GLY A 79 2.40 10.20 6.18
N ARG A 80 3.33 11.10 5.84
CA ARG A 80 4.56 10.76 5.13
C ARG A 80 5.39 9.70 5.86
N GLN A 81 5.52 9.84 7.18
CA GLN A 81 6.32 8.90 7.97
C GLN A 81 5.68 7.49 7.97
N ALA A 82 4.36 7.40 8.12
CA ALA A 82 3.65 6.12 8.05
C ALA A 82 3.79 5.46 6.67
N LEU A 83 3.85 6.24 5.60
CA LEU A 83 4.06 5.74 4.24
C LEU A 83 5.45 5.09 4.10
N ILE A 84 6.48 5.75 4.62
CA ILE A 84 7.86 5.24 4.62
C ILE A 84 7.96 3.97 5.45
N GLU A 85 7.36 3.95 6.65
CA GLU A 85 7.35 2.77 7.53
C GLU A 85 6.58 1.59 6.92
N ALA A 86 5.48 1.86 6.22
CA ALA A 86 4.74 0.83 5.50
C ALA A 86 5.60 0.17 4.41
N ALA A 87 6.36 0.98 3.67
CA ALA A 87 7.31 0.49 2.66
C ALA A 87 8.49 -0.27 3.29
N ALA A 88 8.99 0.20 4.43
CA ALA A 88 10.05 -0.44 5.22
C ALA A 88 9.60 -1.66 6.02
N SER A 89 8.31 -2.02 5.97
CA SER A 89 7.77 -3.11 6.81
C SER A 89 8.32 -4.50 6.45
N GLY A 90 9.04 -4.64 5.34
CA GLY A 90 9.69 -5.88 4.91
C GLY A 90 8.71 -6.86 4.26
N ALA A 91 8.20 -6.51 3.07
CA ALA A 91 7.46 -7.44 2.23
C ALA A 91 8.42 -8.17 1.27
N ASP A 92 8.07 -9.40 0.88
CA ASP A 92 8.82 -10.14 -0.15
C ASP A 92 8.84 -9.36 -1.47
N TRP A 93 7.74 -8.64 -1.73
CA TRP A 93 7.54 -7.82 -2.91
C TRP A 93 6.89 -6.48 -2.59
N THR A 94 7.46 -5.39 -3.09
CA THR A 94 6.90 -4.04 -2.98
C THR A 94 6.65 -3.46 -4.38
N MET A 95 5.40 -3.12 -4.67
CA MET A 95 4.99 -2.41 -5.88
C MET A 95 5.05 -0.90 -5.65
N GLY A 96 5.95 -0.21 -6.36
CA GLY A 96 6.03 1.25 -6.44
C GLY A 96 5.16 1.78 -7.57
N ALA A 97 3.93 2.20 -7.24
CA ALA A 97 2.95 2.76 -8.17
C ALA A 97 2.56 4.22 -7.85
N ILE A 98 3.29 4.87 -6.93
CA ILE A 98 3.16 6.31 -6.66
C ILE A 98 3.73 7.09 -7.84
N VAL A 99 2.99 8.09 -8.31
CA VAL A 99 3.38 8.95 -9.44
C VAL A 99 4.29 10.08 -8.96
N GLY A 100 5.37 10.33 -9.71
CA GLY A 100 6.37 11.36 -9.45
C GLY A 100 7.24 11.11 -8.22
N CYS A 101 8.07 12.12 -7.89
CA CYS A 101 9.11 12.06 -6.84
C CYS A 101 8.58 11.77 -5.42
N ALA A 102 7.26 11.84 -5.20
CA ALA A 102 6.65 11.45 -3.93
C ALA A 102 6.83 9.96 -3.61
N GLY A 103 7.12 9.13 -4.63
CA GLY A 103 7.38 7.70 -4.48
C GLY A 103 8.80 7.36 -4.03
N LEU A 104 9.78 8.22 -4.30
CA LEU A 104 11.20 7.93 -4.13
C LEU A 104 11.56 7.49 -2.71
N GLU A 105 11.17 8.25 -1.70
CA GLU A 105 11.53 7.96 -0.31
C GLU A 105 10.94 6.62 0.19
N PRO A 106 9.63 6.34 0.01
CA PRO A 106 9.07 5.01 0.28
C PRO A 106 9.79 3.89 -0.50
N ILE A 107 10.13 4.11 -1.76
CA ILE A 107 10.86 3.13 -2.58
C ILE A 107 12.23 2.84 -1.99
N MET A 108 13.00 3.87 -1.63
CA MET A 108 14.32 3.72 -1.01
C MET A 108 14.23 2.99 0.32
N ALA A 109 13.19 3.25 1.11
CA ALA A 109 12.92 2.55 2.35
C ALA A 109 12.62 1.05 2.13
N ALA A 110 11.87 0.71 1.09
CA ALA A 110 11.63 -0.68 0.69
C ALA A 110 12.91 -1.39 0.17
N VAL A 111 13.73 -0.70 -0.62
CA VAL A 111 15.03 -1.21 -1.09
C VAL A 111 15.94 -1.55 0.10
N GLY A 112 15.95 -0.71 1.13
CA GLY A 112 16.74 -0.94 2.35
C GLY A 112 16.41 -2.23 3.10
N GLN A 113 15.23 -2.85 2.86
CA GLN A 113 14.83 -4.11 3.49
C GLN A 113 15.31 -5.36 2.74
N GLY A 114 15.92 -5.22 1.56
CA GLY A 114 16.46 -6.34 0.79
C GLY A 114 15.41 -7.22 0.07
N GLY A 115 14.18 -6.72 -0.11
CA GLY A 115 13.10 -7.39 -0.86
C GLY A 115 13.08 -7.05 -2.35
N THR A 116 12.16 -7.67 -3.10
CA THR A 116 11.97 -7.31 -4.53
C THR A 116 11.16 -6.01 -4.62
N VAL A 117 11.71 -4.99 -5.26
CA VAL A 117 10.98 -3.74 -5.57
C VAL A 117 10.64 -3.71 -7.05
N VAL A 118 9.36 -3.58 -7.39
CA VAL A 118 8.88 -3.42 -8.75
C VAL A 118 8.43 -1.99 -8.97
N LEU A 119 9.01 -1.35 -9.97
CA LEU A 119 8.77 0.05 -10.31
C LEU A 119 7.88 0.09 -11.55
N ALA A 120 6.72 0.71 -11.41
CA ALA A 120 5.85 0.97 -12.55
C ALA A 120 6.03 2.38 -13.12
N ASN A 121 6.65 3.27 -12.34
CA ASN A 121 6.81 4.67 -12.69
C ASN A 121 8.17 4.93 -13.35
N LYS A 122 8.21 5.81 -14.36
CA LYS A 122 9.43 6.14 -15.12
C LYS A 122 10.29 7.17 -14.40
N GLU A 123 9.66 8.10 -13.67
CA GLU A 123 10.30 9.04 -12.75
C GLU A 123 9.89 8.70 -11.30
N PRO A 124 10.73 7.99 -10.53
CA PRO A 124 10.47 7.73 -9.12
C PRO A 124 10.67 8.96 -8.23
#